data_AF-A0AAV7XYK1-F1
#
_entry.id   AF-A0AAV7XYK1-F1
#
_cell.length_a   1.000
_cell.length_b   1.000
_cell.length_c   1.000
_cell.angle_alpha   90.00
_cell.angle_beta   90.00
_cell.angle_gamma   90.00
#
_symmetry.space_group_name_H-M   'P 1'
#
loop_
_entity.id
_entity.type
_entity.pdbx_description
1 polymer ?
#
loop_
_entity_poly.entity_id
_entity_poly.type
_entity_poly.pdbx_seq_one_letter_code
_entity_poly.pdbx_strand_id
1 'polypeptide(L)'
;MQNVVHSAISSFVHRFCPALFSLVSDRELDTLDDFVQNINNKYSSKLKIIHINAQSLLDVARQSEFIELLSNKGIDIIVVSETWLKDGMQVKLPDYNAFYVNRASNRNGGGVAVFVKSFYTARVLSLSLGEAERPEYILVDVSIGPIRLLVAGIYRPPKVGFLDCFMGCDSHLDNISSNCPECLIDFGQRAAPCFSAHDMLYAVCDLEVPRFRKQTITTRDMKNINIEELMLDVESASWNVVYDASDIDSKLYLINNIMTELMNKHAPFKTFSPKKISQPWMTASIMKMIKRWDKLWLKFKKTQCPAHKESHRVFKNKVKQEIRNAREVDLVVSVDDLNKHYASVASVKYPNEIADCISGYSNNTPERDINDKLHFKYVTSEDISSAIKSIKSNAKGIDLLPIKLIKLCMPSILPAYF
;
A
#
# COMPACT_ATOMS: atom_id res chain seq x y z
N MET A 1 16.83 -4.41 -36.54
CA MET A 1 16.42 -4.77 -35.16
C MET A 1 14.92 -5.04 -35.02
N GLN A 2 14.02 -4.19 -35.54
CA GLN A 2 12.56 -4.45 -35.54
C GLN A 2 12.16 -5.78 -36.21
N ASN A 3 12.77 -6.17 -37.33
CA ASN A 3 12.47 -7.44 -38.01
C ASN A 3 12.84 -8.69 -37.19
N VAL A 4 13.83 -8.60 -36.30
CA VAL A 4 14.26 -9.71 -35.44
C VAL A 4 13.30 -9.87 -34.26
N VAL A 5 12.81 -8.75 -33.70
CA VAL A 5 11.78 -8.77 -32.65
C VAL A 5 10.45 -9.26 -33.22
N HIS A 6 10.08 -8.84 -34.43
CA HIS A 6 8.86 -9.31 -35.08
C HIS A 6 8.93 -10.81 -35.44
N SER A 7 10.10 -11.30 -35.88
CA SER A 7 10.37 -12.72 -36.10
C SER A 7 10.40 -13.52 -34.80
N ALA A 8 10.94 -12.97 -33.71
CA ALA A 8 10.95 -13.62 -32.40
C ALA A 8 9.55 -13.66 -31.79
N ILE A 9 8.76 -12.58 -31.89
CA ILE A 9 7.36 -12.54 -31.45
C ILE A 9 6.52 -13.48 -32.31
N SER A 10 6.66 -13.48 -33.64
CA SER A 10 5.97 -14.42 -34.53
C SER A 10 6.38 -15.87 -34.24
N SER A 11 7.67 -16.17 -34.10
CA SER A 11 8.15 -17.50 -33.69
C SER A 11 7.69 -17.90 -32.28
N PHE A 12 7.52 -16.93 -31.37
CA PHE A 12 7.06 -17.15 -30.01
C PHE A 12 5.55 -17.40 -29.96
N VAL A 13 4.77 -16.62 -30.71
CA VAL A 13 3.34 -16.80 -30.96
C VAL A 13 3.07 -18.14 -31.66
N HIS A 14 3.91 -18.55 -32.63
CA HIS A 14 3.80 -19.85 -33.29
C HIS A 14 4.24 -21.02 -32.39
N ARG A 15 5.05 -20.78 -31.35
CA ARG A 15 5.40 -21.76 -30.30
C ARG A 15 4.36 -21.82 -29.17
N PHE A 16 3.50 -20.81 -29.06
CA PHE A 16 2.30 -20.88 -28.25
C PHE A 16 1.36 -21.87 -28.95
N CYS A 17 1.31 -23.11 -28.46
CA CYS A 17 0.18 -23.98 -28.76
C CYS A 17 -1.00 -23.37 -27.99
N PRO A 18 -1.99 -22.75 -28.66
CA PRO A 18 -3.08 -22.12 -27.94
C PRO A 18 -3.96 -23.24 -27.42
N ALA A 19 -3.71 -23.70 -26.19
CA ALA A 19 -4.81 -24.14 -25.36
C ALA A 19 -5.66 -22.88 -25.11
N LEU A 20 -6.51 -22.56 -26.09
CA LEU A 20 -7.44 -21.46 -26.00
C LEU A 20 -8.52 -21.92 -25.04
N PHE A 21 -8.48 -21.43 -23.82
CA PHE A 21 -9.49 -21.77 -22.84
C PHE A 21 -10.73 -20.93 -23.11
N SER A 22 -11.80 -21.57 -23.59
CA SER A 22 -13.12 -20.95 -23.62
C SER A 22 -13.55 -20.70 -22.17
N LEU A 23 -13.47 -19.45 -21.74
CA LEU A 23 -13.80 -19.08 -20.36
C LEU A 23 -15.30 -19.28 -20.14
N VAL A 24 -15.67 -20.19 -19.24
CA VAL A 24 -17.05 -20.32 -18.79
C VAL A 24 -17.29 -19.23 -17.75
N SER A 25 -18.34 -18.42 -17.95
CA SER A 25 -18.76 -17.42 -16.96
C SER A 25 -19.27 -18.15 -15.72
N ASP A 26 -18.43 -18.21 -14.69
CA ASP A 26 -18.79 -18.79 -13.42
C ASP A 26 -19.62 -17.75 -12.65
N ARG A 27 -20.95 -17.86 -12.74
CA ARG A 27 -21.91 -16.88 -12.22
C ARG A 27 -22.22 -17.08 -10.73
N GLU A 28 -21.25 -17.43 -9.91
CA GLU A 28 -21.43 -17.28 -8.46
C GLU A 28 -21.54 -15.79 -8.14
N LEU A 29 -22.59 -15.43 -7.39
CA LEU A 29 -23.04 -14.05 -7.15
C LEU A 29 -22.36 -13.46 -5.91
N ASP A 30 -21.04 -13.55 -5.84
CA ASP A 30 -20.24 -13.01 -4.73
C ASP A 30 -19.64 -11.64 -5.09
N THR A 31 -19.39 -10.79 -4.08
CA THR A 31 -18.72 -9.49 -4.34
C THR A 31 -17.26 -9.71 -4.73
N LEU A 32 -16.61 -8.74 -5.38
CA LEU A 32 -15.17 -8.86 -5.72
C LEU A 32 -14.31 -9.16 -4.49
N ASP A 33 -14.62 -8.51 -3.36
CA ASP A 33 -13.90 -8.74 -2.10
C ASP A 33 -14.01 -10.18 -1.64
N ASP A 34 -15.23 -10.74 -1.70
CA ASP A 34 -15.48 -12.13 -1.32
C ASP A 34 -14.75 -13.09 -2.26
N PHE A 35 -14.81 -12.82 -3.57
CA PHE A 35 -14.10 -13.60 -4.59
C PHE A 35 -12.58 -13.60 -4.37
N VAL A 36 -11.96 -12.43 -4.20
CA VAL A 36 -10.52 -12.31 -3.97
C VAL A 36 -10.14 -12.96 -2.64
N GLN A 37 -10.97 -12.84 -1.61
CA GLN A 37 -10.75 -13.53 -0.34
C GLN A 37 -10.81 -15.05 -0.50
N ASN A 38 -11.78 -15.57 -1.23
CA ASN A 38 -11.92 -17.01 -1.53
C ASN A 38 -10.71 -17.54 -2.32
N ILE A 39 -10.30 -16.83 -3.39
CA ILE A 39 -9.10 -17.19 -4.16
C ILE A 39 -7.84 -17.15 -3.29
N ASN A 40 -7.70 -16.16 -2.42
CA ASN A 40 -6.54 -16.09 -1.53
C ASN A 40 -6.51 -17.19 -0.47
N ASN A 41 -7.67 -17.60 0.03
CA ASN A 41 -7.76 -18.70 0.98
C ASN A 41 -7.47 -20.05 0.30
N LYS A 42 -8.04 -20.27 -0.88
CA LYS A 42 -7.89 -21.52 -1.65
C LYS A 42 -6.47 -21.67 -2.22
N TYR A 43 -5.87 -20.57 -2.70
CA TYR A 43 -4.59 -20.56 -3.40
C TYR A 43 -3.60 -19.60 -2.75
N SER A 44 -3.36 -19.77 -1.46
CA SER A 44 -2.58 -18.81 -0.66
C SER A 44 -1.15 -18.61 -1.17
N SER A 45 -0.48 -19.68 -1.59
CA SER A 45 0.92 -19.67 -2.03
C SER A 45 1.12 -19.66 -3.55
N LYS A 46 0.04 -19.71 -4.33
CA LYS A 46 0.10 -19.81 -5.80
C LYS A 46 0.11 -18.43 -6.47
N LEU A 47 0.67 -18.32 -7.68
CA LEU A 47 0.69 -17.07 -8.46
C LEU A 47 -0.71 -16.69 -8.95
N LYS A 48 -1.09 -15.42 -8.77
CA LYS A 48 -2.40 -14.90 -9.19
C LYS A 48 -2.26 -13.75 -10.17
N ILE A 49 -2.88 -13.90 -11.33
CA ILE A 49 -2.89 -12.92 -12.41
C ILE A 49 -4.34 -12.50 -12.68
N ILE A 50 -4.58 -11.21 -12.85
CA ILE A 50 -5.87 -10.70 -13.35
C ILE A 50 -5.68 -9.82 -14.57
N HIS A 51 -6.72 -9.74 -15.39
CA HIS A 51 -6.87 -8.75 -16.45
C HIS A 51 -8.17 -7.97 -16.25
N ILE A 52 -8.09 -6.64 -16.37
CA ILE A 52 -9.25 -5.76 -16.33
C ILE A 52 -9.23 -4.78 -17.50
N ASN A 53 -10.41 -4.40 -17.97
CA ASN A 53 -10.59 -3.28 -18.87
C ASN A 53 -11.07 -2.07 -18.05
N ALA A 54 -10.16 -1.13 -17.77
CA ALA A 54 -10.45 -0.01 -16.89
C ALA A 54 -11.36 1.05 -17.53
N GLN A 55 -11.39 1.11 -18.88
CA GLN A 55 -12.10 2.09 -19.70
C GLN A 55 -11.73 3.56 -19.44
N SER A 56 -11.00 3.90 -18.37
CA SER A 56 -10.29 5.15 -18.16
C SER A 56 -9.67 5.16 -16.76
N LEU A 57 -8.37 5.47 -16.69
CA LEU A 57 -7.64 5.81 -15.48
C LEU A 57 -7.15 7.28 -15.50
N LEU A 58 -7.73 8.13 -16.36
CA LEU A 58 -7.36 9.55 -16.42
C LEU A 58 -7.80 10.33 -15.17
N ASP A 59 -9.00 10.01 -14.69
CA ASP A 59 -9.64 10.73 -13.59
C ASP A 59 -9.10 10.27 -12.23
N VAL A 60 -8.82 11.22 -11.33
CA VAL A 60 -8.30 10.94 -9.99
C VAL A 60 -9.30 10.10 -9.18
N ALA A 61 -10.61 10.30 -9.38
CA ALA A 61 -11.64 9.48 -8.75
C ALA A 61 -11.47 8.00 -9.12
N ARG A 62 -11.35 7.73 -10.42
CA ARG A 62 -11.09 6.39 -10.96
C ARG A 62 -9.76 5.79 -10.51
N GLN A 63 -8.68 6.56 -10.49
CA GLN A 63 -7.39 6.05 -10.04
C GLN A 63 -7.43 5.59 -8.59
N SER A 64 -8.02 6.37 -7.67
CA SER A 64 -8.05 5.91 -6.27
C SER A 64 -9.05 4.78 -6.03
N GLU A 65 -10.13 4.68 -6.82
CA GLU A 65 -11.01 3.49 -6.83
C GLU A 65 -10.22 2.25 -7.25
N PHE A 66 -9.48 2.33 -8.35
CA PHE A 66 -8.59 1.26 -8.82
C PHE A 66 -7.54 0.87 -7.76
N ILE A 67 -6.86 1.87 -7.17
CA ILE A 67 -5.85 1.65 -6.13
C ILE A 67 -6.48 0.95 -4.93
N GLU A 68 -7.63 1.41 -4.46
CA GLU A 68 -8.28 0.86 -3.29
C GLU A 68 -8.72 -0.60 -3.48
N LEU A 69 -9.29 -0.89 -4.65
CA LEU A 69 -9.83 -2.20 -4.98
C LEU A 69 -8.75 -3.25 -5.16
N LEU A 70 -7.54 -2.87 -5.57
CA LEU A 70 -6.47 -3.81 -5.93
C LEU A 70 -5.28 -3.81 -4.96
N SER A 71 -5.10 -2.75 -4.17
CA SER A 71 -4.04 -2.69 -3.16
C SER A 71 -4.23 -3.77 -2.10
N ASN A 72 -3.16 -4.49 -1.80
CA ASN A 72 -3.10 -5.51 -0.74
C ASN A 72 -4.11 -6.66 -0.88
N LYS A 73 -4.57 -6.92 -2.11
CA LYS A 73 -5.49 -8.03 -2.42
C LYS A 73 -4.81 -9.38 -2.67
N GLY A 74 -3.51 -9.50 -2.46
CA GLY A 74 -2.78 -10.75 -2.70
C GLY A 74 -2.69 -11.17 -4.17
N ILE A 75 -2.95 -10.23 -5.08
CA ILE A 75 -2.75 -10.40 -6.53
C ILE A 75 -1.28 -10.12 -6.86
N ASP A 76 -0.70 -10.88 -7.78
CA ASP A 76 0.72 -10.81 -8.10
C ASP A 76 0.98 -9.96 -9.33
N ILE A 77 0.14 -10.12 -10.35
CA ILE A 77 0.25 -9.45 -11.65
C ILE A 77 -1.13 -8.95 -12.07
N ILE A 78 -1.21 -7.69 -12.49
CA ILE A 78 -2.45 -7.05 -12.92
C ILE A 78 -2.21 -6.47 -14.31
N VAL A 79 -2.93 -6.99 -15.30
CA VAL A 79 -2.94 -6.46 -16.66
C VAL A 79 -4.16 -5.54 -16.80
N VAL A 80 -3.95 -4.34 -17.32
CA VAL A 80 -4.99 -3.33 -17.50
C VAL A 80 -5.03 -2.92 -18.96
N SER A 81 -6.16 -3.13 -19.62
CA SER A 81 -6.47 -2.57 -20.94
C SER A 81 -7.33 -1.32 -20.81
N GLU A 82 -7.32 -0.50 -21.86
CA GLU A 82 -8.06 0.76 -21.93
C GLU A 82 -7.75 1.70 -20.75
N THR A 83 -6.47 1.90 -20.47
CA THR A 83 -6.02 2.82 -19.42
C THR A 83 -6.36 4.28 -19.73
N TRP A 84 -6.39 4.63 -21.02
CA TRP A 84 -6.61 5.98 -21.58
C TRP A 84 -5.59 7.02 -21.12
N LEU A 85 -4.50 6.59 -20.47
CA LEU A 85 -3.43 7.47 -19.99
C LEU A 85 -2.67 8.10 -21.17
N LYS A 86 -2.27 9.36 -20.98
CA LYS A 86 -1.46 10.11 -21.95
C LYS A 86 0.03 9.97 -21.67
N ASP A 87 0.87 10.30 -22.64
CA ASP A 87 2.32 10.28 -22.47
C ASP A 87 2.76 11.07 -21.22
N GLY A 88 3.63 10.47 -20.42
CA GLY A 88 4.09 11.01 -19.14
C GLY A 88 3.16 10.76 -17.94
N MET A 89 1.91 10.32 -18.14
CA MET A 89 1.02 9.98 -17.03
C MET A 89 1.30 8.57 -16.49
N GLN A 90 1.21 8.42 -15.16
CA GLN A 90 1.39 7.14 -14.48
C GLN A 90 0.44 7.03 -13.30
N VAL A 91 0.01 5.80 -12.98
CA VAL A 91 -0.77 5.49 -11.79
C VAL A 91 0.13 4.76 -10.78
N LYS A 92 0.21 5.28 -9.55
CA LYS A 92 0.98 4.63 -8.49
C LYS A 92 0.10 3.65 -7.73
N LEU A 93 0.28 2.36 -7.96
CA LEU A 93 -0.32 1.29 -7.16
C LEU A 93 0.70 0.83 -6.10
N PRO A 94 0.40 0.95 -4.79
CA PRO A 94 1.31 0.54 -3.72
C PRO A 94 1.77 -0.91 -3.85
N ASP A 95 3.08 -1.14 -3.68
CA ASP A 95 3.76 -2.43 -3.81
C ASP A 95 3.81 -3.01 -5.23
N TYR A 96 3.61 -2.22 -6.28
CA TYR A 96 3.75 -2.68 -7.67
C TYR A 96 4.72 -1.79 -8.46
N ASN A 97 5.51 -2.44 -9.30
CA ASN A 97 6.18 -1.84 -10.44
C ASN A 97 5.18 -1.82 -11.61
N ALA A 98 5.05 -0.69 -12.29
CA ALA A 98 4.07 -0.51 -13.35
C ALA A 98 4.74 -0.18 -14.68
N PHE A 99 4.32 -0.86 -15.74
CA PHE A 99 4.82 -0.70 -17.10
C PHE A 99 3.68 -0.30 -18.02
N TYR A 100 3.92 0.65 -18.93
CA TYR A 100 2.85 1.31 -19.67
C TYR A 100 3.15 1.39 -21.16
N VAL A 101 2.07 1.27 -21.94
CA VAL A 101 1.95 1.79 -23.30
C VAL A 101 0.86 2.84 -23.26
N ASN A 102 1.28 4.10 -23.18
CA ASN A 102 0.37 5.25 -23.22
C ASN A 102 0.18 5.71 -24.67
N ARG A 103 -0.81 6.58 -24.89
CA ARG A 103 -1.02 7.22 -26.19
C ARG A 103 -0.65 8.69 -26.17
N ALA A 104 -0.29 9.18 -27.35
CA ALA A 104 -0.18 10.59 -27.64
C ALA A 104 -1.43 11.38 -27.24
N SER A 105 -1.22 12.61 -26.79
CA SER A 105 -2.25 13.49 -26.20
C SER A 105 -3.50 13.68 -27.06
N ASN A 106 -3.38 13.62 -28.39
CA ASN A 106 -4.45 13.86 -29.35
C ASN A 106 -5.40 12.66 -29.60
N ARG A 107 -5.19 11.48 -29.00
CA ARG A 107 -6.03 10.29 -29.23
C ARG A 107 -6.90 9.95 -28.03
N ASN A 108 -8.18 9.66 -28.27
CA ASN A 108 -9.11 9.22 -27.23
C ASN A 108 -9.16 7.69 -27.17
N GLY A 109 -8.98 7.13 -25.97
CA GLY A 109 -9.09 5.69 -25.70
C GLY A 109 -7.85 4.84 -26.05
N GLY A 110 -7.83 3.60 -25.55
CA GLY A 110 -6.72 2.64 -25.69
C GLY A 110 -5.76 2.67 -24.49
N GLY A 111 -4.53 2.23 -24.72
CA GLY A 111 -3.48 2.10 -23.72
C GLY A 111 -3.54 0.76 -22.96
N VAL A 112 -2.35 0.26 -22.61
CA VAL A 112 -2.17 -0.99 -21.86
C VAL A 112 -1.17 -0.75 -20.73
N ALA A 113 -1.44 -1.31 -19.55
CA ALA A 113 -0.50 -1.34 -18.45
C ALA A 113 -0.37 -2.73 -17.84
N VAL A 114 0.82 -3.05 -17.32
CA VAL A 114 1.08 -4.26 -16.53
C VAL A 114 1.68 -3.82 -15.20
N PHE A 115 1.00 -4.16 -14.12
CA PHE A 115 1.47 -3.97 -12.75
C PHE A 115 1.98 -5.31 -12.23
N VAL A 116 3.22 -5.34 -11.77
CA VAL A 116 3.87 -6.51 -11.18
C VAL A 116 4.28 -6.18 -9.76
N LYS A 117 3.97 -7.05 -8.79
CA LYS A 117 4.38 -6.83 -7.39
C LYS A 117 5.88 -6.50 -7.31
N SER A 118 6.22 -5.46 -6.54
CA SER A 118 7.55 -4.82 -6.55
C SER A 118 8.69 -5.72 -6.07
N PHE A 119 8.37 -6.78 -5.32
CA PHE A 119 9.35 -7.78 -4.89
C PHE A 119 9.75 -8.76 -6.01
N TYR A 120 9.00 -8.82 -7.12
CA TYR A 120 9.45 -9.51 -8.33
C TYR A 120 10.31 -8.58 -9.16
N THR A 121 11.33 -9.16 -9.82
CA THR A 121 12.08 -8.43 -10.84
C THR A 121 11.32 -8.52 -12.15
N ALA A 122 11.03 -7.39 -12.78
CA ALA A 122 10.30 -7.33 -14.03
C ALA A 122 10.97 -6.35 -15.00
N ARG A 123 11.01 -6.70 -16.29
CA ARG A 123 11.56 -5.86 -17.35
C ARG A 123 10.70 -5.95 -18.61
N VAL A 124 10.58 -4.84 -19.33
CA VAL A 124 9.89 -4.83 -20.62
C VAL A 124 10.82 -5.41 -21.68
N LEU A 125 10.35 -6.42 -22.42
CA LEU A 125 11.07 -6.98 -23.57
C LEU A 125 10.68 -6.28 -24.87
N SER A 126 9.40 -5.99 -25.04
CA SER A 126 8.87 -5.33 -26.24
C SER A 126 7.56 -4.62 -25.90
N LEU A 127 7.28 -3.55 -26.62
CA LEU A 127 6.04 -2.79 -26.52
C LEU A 127 5.65 -2.24 -27.90
N SER A 128 4.35 -2.07 -28.13
CA SER A 128 3.84 -1.36 -29.31
C SER A 128 4.07 0.14 -29.19
N LEU A 129 4.33 0.82 -30.30
CA LEU A 129 4.55 2.28 -30.34
C LEU A 129 3.26 3.12 -30.21
N GLY A 130 2.12 2.51 -29.84
CA GLY A 130 0.82 3.22 -29.74
C GLY A 130 0.25 3.69 -31.09
N GLU A 131 0.70 3.07 -32.18
CA GLU A 131 0.30 3.39 -33.56
C GLU A 131 -1.21 3.23 -33.77
N ALA A 132 -1.77 3.98 -34.73
CA ALA A 132 -3.15 3.79 -35.15
C ALA A 132 -3.33 2.45 -35.86
N GLU A 133 -4.50 1.84 -35.70
CA GLU A 133 -4.93 0.67 -36.49
C GLU A 133 -4.12 -0.62 -36.28
N ARG A 134 -3.30 -0.69 -35.23
CA ARG A 134 -2.61 -1.92 -34.78
C ARG A 134 -3.00 -2.31 -33.37
N PRO A 135 -2.88 -3.60 -32.99
CA PRO A 135 -3.00 -4.01 -31.60
C PRO A 135 -1.95 -3.35 -30.73
N GLU A 136 -2.36 -2.93 -29.54
CA GLU A 136 -1.46 -2.43 -28.52
C GLU A 136 -1.00 -3.59 -27.66
N TYR A 137 0.28 -3.65 -27.37
CA TYR A 137 0.80 -4.70 -26.53
C TYR A 137 2.01 -4.26 -25.71
N ILE A 138 2.19 -4.94 -24.60
CA ILE A 138 3.40 -4.89 -23.78
C ILE A 138 3.77 -6.32 -23.36
N LEU A 139 5.05 -6.66 -23.56
CA LEU A 139 5.63 -7.93 -23.15
C LEU A 139 6.58 -7.67 -21.99
N VAL A 140 6.28 -8.26 -20.83
CA VAL A 140 7.04 -8.11 -19.59
C VAL A 140 7.61 -9.46 -19.18
N ASP A 141 8.93 -9.54 -19.08
CA ASP A 141 9.66 -10.68 -18.50
C ASP A 141 9.71 -10.51 -16.99
N VAL A 142 9.06 -11.42 -16.26
CA VAL A 142 8.93 -11.41 -14.80
C VAL A 142 9.71 -12.58 -14.22
N SER A 143 10.70 -12.28 -13.39
CA SER A 143 11.50 -13.27 -12.67
C SER A 143 10.94 -13.51 -11.27
N ILE A 144 10.58 -14.76 -11.00
CA ILE A 144 9.99 -15.27 -9.77
C ILE A 144 10.92 -16.36 -9.24
N GLY A 145 11.91 -15.95 -8.43
CA GLY A 145 13.00 -16.83 -8.02
C GLY A 145 13.75 -17.39 -9.24
N PRO A 146 13.87 -18.72 -9.41
CA PRO A 146 14.52 -19.32 -10.56
C PRO A 146 13.65 -19.33 -11.84
N ILE A 147 12.36 -19.04 -11.72
CA ILE A 147 11.40 -19.17 -12.82
C ILE A 147 11.23 -17.82 -13.53
N ARG A 148 11.17 -17.85 -14.85
CA ARG A 148 10.85 -16.69 -15.69
C ARG A 148 9.49 -16.88 -16.34
N LEU A 149 8.61 -15.90 -16.14
CA LEU A 149 7.29 -15.83 -16.71
C LEU A 149 7.23 -14.67 -17.70
N LEU A 150 6.84 -14.95 -18.94
CA LEU A 150 6.51 -13.88 -19.88
C LEU A 150 5.03 -13.53 -19.76
N VAL A 151 4.76 -12.26 -19.47
CA VAL A 151 3.40 -11.72 -19.40
C VAL A 151 3.17 -10.78 -20.58
N ALA A 152 2.11 -11.05 -21.35
CA ALA A 152 1.68 -10.20 -22.45
C ALA A 152 0.36 -9.52 -22.10
N GLY A 153 0.36 -8.18 -22.04
CA GLY A 153 -0.88 -7.40 -22.05
C GLY A 153 -1.17 -6.96 -23.47
N ILE A 154 -2.31 -7.36 -24.04
CA ILE A 154 -2.67 -7.05 -25.43
C ILE A 154 -4.07 -6.45 -25.46
N TYR A 155 -4.22 -5.32 -26.13
CA TYR A 155 -5.51 -4.69 -26.40
C TYR A 155 -5.70 -4.43 -27.89
N ARG A 156 -6.87 -4.80 -28.42
CA ARG A 156 -7.25 -4.57 -29.82
C ARG A 156 -8.29 -3.45 -29.90
N PRO A 157 -7.95 -2.29 -30.46
CA PRO A 157 -8.95 -1.26 -30.74
C PRO A 157 -10.04 -1.78 -31.70
N PRO A 158 -11.29 -1.31 -31.57
CA PRO A 158 -12.33 -1.63 -32.53
C PRO A 158 -11.92 -1.16 -33.93
N LYS A 159 -12.15 -2.00 -34.95
CA LYS A 159 -11.82 -1.80 -36.39
C LYS A 159 -10.39 -2.16 -36.86
N VAL A 160 -9.56 -2.78 -36.02
CA VAL A 160 -8.23 -3.29 -36.45
C VAL A 160 -8.35 -4.64 -37.16
N GLY A 161 -7.84 -4.76 -38.40
CA GLY A 161 -7.89 -5.99 -39.22
C GLY A 161 -6.69 -6.95 -39.10
N PHE A 162 -5.65 -6.60 -38.35
CA PHE A 162 -4.39 -7.37 -38.29
C PHE A 162 -4.35 -8.39 -37.12
N LEU A 163 -5.13 -9.47 -37.19
CA LEU A 163 -5.01 -10.58 -36.22
C LEU A 163 -4.25 -11.80 -36.76
N ASP A 164 -4.21 -12.00 -38.07
CA ASP A 164 -3.61 -13.19 -38.71
C ASP A 164 -2.13 -13.40 -38.33
N CYS A 165 -1.41 -12.33 -38.00
CA CYS A 165 -0.02 -12.40 -37.54
C CYS A 165 0.15 -12.70 -36.04
N PHE A 166 -0.91 -12.57 -35.22
CA PHE A 166 -0.78 -12.62 -33.75
C PHE A 166 -1.47 -13.79 -33.09
N MET A 167 -2.58 -14.31 -33.62
CA MET A 167 -3.14 -15.64 -33.35
C MET A 167 -4.28 -15.87 -34.37
N GLY A 168 -4.40 -17.06 -34.95
CA GLY A 168 -5.47 -17.43 -35.90
C GLY A 168 -6.87 -17.54 -35.27
N CYS A 169 -7.27 -16.59 -34.44
CA CYS A 169 -8.54 -16.59 -33.73
C CYS A 169 -9.48 -15.55 -34.32
N ASP A 170 -10.48 -16.01 -35.06
CA ASP A 170 -11.61 -15.17 -35.41
C ASP A 170 -12.41 -14.81 -34.14
N SER A 171 -12.58 -13.50 -33.94
CA SER A 171 -13.74 -12.86 -33.30
C SER A 171 -13.99 -12.89 -31.77
N HIS A 172 -13.23 -13.61 -30.94
CA HIS A 172 -13.53 -13.64 -29.49
C HIS A 172 -12.69 -12.63 -28.68
N LEU A 173 -13.33 -11.58 -28.18
CA LEU A 173 -12.80 -10.67 -27.17
C LEU A 173 -12.66 -11.40 -25.82
N ASP A 174 -11.68 -11.02 -25.00
CA ASP A 174 -11.45 -11.50 -23.62
C ASP A 174 -10.91 -12.95 -23.45
N ASN A 175 -9.70 -13.22 -23.98
CA ASN A 175 -9.03 -14.52 -23.86
C ASN A 175 -7.83 -14.52 -22.90
N ILE A 176 -7.61 -15.65 -22.23
CA ILE A 176 -6.33 -16.00 -21.59
C ILE A 176 -5.67 -17.10 -22.43
N SER A 177 -4.37 -16.99 -22.64
CA SER A 177 -3.58 -18.01 -23.34
C SER A 177 -2.30 -18.29 -22.57
N SER A 178 -1.92 -19.56 -22.48
CA SER A 178 -0.68 -20.02 -21.85
C SER A 178 -0.04 -21.10 -22.71
N ASN A 179 1.29 -21.09 -22.79
CA ASN A 179 2.08 -22.18 -23.38
C ASN A 179 2.39 -23.29 -22.35
N CYS A 180 2.01 -23.11 -21.09
CA CYS A 180 1.97 -24.13 -20.05
C CYS A 180 0.53 -24.23 -19.51
N PRO A 181 -0.41 -24.86 -20.26
CA PRO A 181 -1.79 -25.04 -19.80
C PRO A 181 -1.86 -25.90 -18.53
N GLU A 182 -0.98 -26.87 -18.37
CA GLU A 182 -0.86 -27.71 -17.17
C GLU A 182 -0.47 -26.92 -15.91
N CYS A 183 0.17 -25.76 -16.07
CA CYS A 183 0.46 -24.84 -14.98
C CYS A 183 -0.77 -24.04 -14.54
N LEU A 184 -1.89 -24.03 -15.29
CA LEU A 184 -3.09 -23.27 -14.92
C LEU A 184 -4.04 -24.15 -14.11
N ILE A 185 -4.20 -23.82 -12.82
CA ILE A 185 -5.02 -24.60 -11.88
C ILE A 185 -6.40 -24.00 -11.62
N ASP A 186 -6.60 -22.71 -11.92
CA ASP A 186 -7.90 -22.06 -11.86
C ASP A 186 -7.89 -20.84 -12.81
N PHE A 187 -8.95 -20.63 -13.56
CA PHE A 187 -9.09 -19.48 -14.44
C PHE A 187 -10.55 -19.25 -14.78
N GLY A 188 -10.92 -18.02 -15.12
CA GLY A 188 -12.30 -17.71 -15.46
C GLY A 188 -12.59 -16.24 -15.72
N GLN A 189 -13.87 -15.98 -15.97
CA GLN A 189 -14.46 -14.65 -16.12
C GLN A 189 -15.35 -14.35 -14.92
N ARG A 190 -15.18 -13.17 -14.30
CA ARG A 190 -16.00 -12.71 -13.18
C ARG A 190 -16.49 -11.29 -13.40
N ALA A 191 -17.75 -11.03 -13.10
CA ALA A 191 -18.32 -9.70 -13.21
C ALA A 191 -17.66 -8.72 -12.22
N ALA A 192 -17.10 -7.62 -12.74
CA ALA A 192 -16.44 -6.59 -11.95
C ALA A 192 -17.00 -5.19 -12.25
N PRO A 193 -18.33 -4.97 -12.07
CA PRO A 193 -19.05 -3.79 -12.56
C PRO A 193 -18.62 -2.46 -11.92
N CYS A 194 -17.97 -2.53 -10.76
CA CYS A 194 -17.49 -1.36 -10.05
C CYS A 194 -16.36 -0.65 -10.82
N PHE A 195 -15.40 -1.38 -11.37
CA PHE A 195 -14.16 -0.81 -11.88
C PHE A 195 -13.69 -1.35 -13.23
N SER A 196 -14.32 -2.41 -13.76
CA SER A 196 -14.07 -2.91 -15.11
C SER A 196 -15.30 -2.70 -15.99
N ALA A 197 -15.09 -2.27 -17.23
CA ALA A 197 -16.17 -2.14 -18.21
C ALA A 197 -16.66 -3.50 -18.71
N HIS A 198 -15.76 -4.47 -18.75
CA HIS A 198 -15.99 -5.86 -19.11
C HIS A 198 -15.85 -6.77 -17.88
N ASP A 199 -16.18 -8.05 -18.02
CA ASP A 199 -15.91 -9.01 -16.97
C ASP A 199 -14.38 -9.12 -16.76
N MET A 200 -13.95 -9.16 -15.51
CA MET A 200 -12.55 -9.36 -15.14
C MET A 200 -12.13 -10.79 -15.49
N LEU A 201 -10.96 -10.94 -16.08
CA LEU A 201 -10.35 -12.25 -16.30
C LEU A 201 -9.38 -12.54 -15.16
N TYR A 202 -9.31 -13.80 -14.75
CA TYR A 202 -8.33 -14.23 -13.76
C TYR A 202 -7.71 -15.55 -14.15
N ALA A 203 -6.47 -15.75 -13.73
CA ALA A 203 -5.73 -16.99 -13.81
C ALA A 203 -4.92 -17.21 -12.53
N VAL A 204 -4.92 -18.45 -12.06
CA VAL A 204 -4.09 -18.94 -10.96
C VAL A 204 -3.17 -19.98 -11.54
N CYS A 205 -1.87 -19.73 -11.45
CA CYS A 205 -0.85 -20.66 -11.90
C CYS A 205 -0.34 -21.49 -10.73
N ASP A 206 -0.05 -22.78 -10.95
CA ASP A 206 0.65 -23.67 -10.03
C ASP A 206 2.13 -23.31 -9.91
N LEU A 207 2.37 -22.09 -9.44
CA LEU A 207 3.68 -21.53 -9.22
C LEU A 207 3.73 -21.03 -7.79
N GLU A 208 4.58 -21.67 -6.98
CA GLU A 208 4.82 -21.25 -5.60
C GLU A 208 5.50 -19.88 -5.57
N VAL A 209 4.86 -18.93 -4.92
CA VAL A 209 5.36 -17.57 -4.76
C VAL A 209 5.65 -17.26 -3.29
N PRO A 210 6.81 -16.65 -2.97
CA PRO A 210 7.10 -16.20 -1.62
C PRO A 210 6.12 -15.07 -1.26
N ARG A 211 5.16 -15.35 -0.38
CA ARG A 211 4.18 -14.35 0.05
C ARG A 211 4.81 -13.40 1.08
N PHE A 212 4.58 -12.11 0.87
CA PHE A 212 4.82 -11.10 1.90
C PHE A 212 3.99 -11.44 3.15
N ARG A 213 4.67 -11.71 4.27
CA ARG A 213 3.99 -11.93 5.56
C ARG A 213 3.37 -10.61 5.99
N LYS A 214 2.07 -10.62 6.38
CA LYS A 214 1.42 -9.44 6.96
C LYS A 214 2.31 -8.89 8.07
N GLN A 215 2.69 -7.61 7.99
CA GLN A 215 3.46 -6.99 9.06
C GLN A 215 2.67 -7.11 10.36
N THR A 216 3.27 -7.73 11.36
CA THR A 216 2.75 -7.77 12.72
C THR A 216 3.57 -6.81 13.56
N ILE A 217 2.89 -6.01 14.38
CA ILE A 217 3.55 -5.13 15.33
C ILE A 217 3.44 -5.81 16.70
N THR A 218 4.58 -5.97 17.36
CA THR A 218 4.65 -6.46 18.74
C THR A 218 4.96 -5.28 19.64
N THR A 219 4.03 -4.94 20.55
CA THR A 219 4.20 -3.85 21.51
C THR A 219 3.84 -4.34 22.90
N ARG A 220 4.37 -3.71 23.94
CA ARG A 220 3.90 -3.96 25.30
C ARG A 220 2.52 -3.37 25.51
N ASP A 221 1.66 -4.07 26.26
CA ASP A 221 0.35 -3.57 26.63
C ASP A 221 0.46 -2.52 27.75
N MET A 222 0.74 -1.28 27.37
CA MET A 222 0.84 -0.15 28.30
C MET A 222 -0.53 0.45 28.69
N LYS A 223 -1.64 -0.12 28.19
CA LYS A 223 -3.00 0.40 28.40
C LYS A 223 -3.68 -0.31 29.57
N ASN A 224 -3.45 -1.60 29.73
CA ASN A 224 -4.11 -2.43 30.74
C ASN A 224 -3.20 -2.78 31.92
N ILE A 225 -2.29 -1.87 32.30
CA ILE A 225 -1.42 -2.06 33.47
C ILE A 225 -2.27 -1.89 34.73
N ASN A 226 -2.23 -2.87 35.63
CA ASN A 226 -2.77 -2.73 36.98
C ASN A 226 -1.78 -1.92 37.83
N ILE A 227 -2.13 -0.66 38.12
CA ILE A 227 -1.22 0.26 38.82
C ILE A 227 -0.99 -0.18 40.26
N GLU A 228 -2.02 -0.69 40.94
CA GLU A 228 -1.92 -1.11 42.35
C GLU A 228 -0.94 -2.29 42.51
N GLU A 229 -1.09 -3.31 41.67
CA GLU A 229 -0.19 -4.47 41.68
C GLU A 229 1.24 -4.09 41.27
N LEU A 230 1.39 -3.18 40.31
CA LEU A 230 2.69 -2.65 39.91
C LEU A 230 3.38 -1.93 41.07
N MET A 231 2.67 -1.07 41.82
CA MET A 231 3.28 -0.35 42.95
C MET A 231 3.72 -1.31 44.06
N LEU A 232 2.92 -2.33 44.39
CA LEU A 232 3.29 -3.36 45.37
C LEU A 232 4.56 -4.11 44.96
N ASP A 233 4.68 -4.46 43.68
CA ASP A 233 5.88 -5.15 43.17
C ASP A 233 7.10 -4.23 43.08
N VAL A 234 6.89 -2.94 42.77
CA VAL A 234 7.98 -1.94 42.77
C VAL A 234 8.51 -1.75 44.19
N GLU A 235 7.63 -1.63 45.19
CA GLU A 235 8.04 -1.45 46.59
C GLU A 235 8.72 -2.69 47.18
N SER A 236 8.29 -3.89 46.77
CA SER A 236 8.90 -5.15 47.20
C SER A 236 10.15 -5.55 46.42
N ALA A 237 10.48 -4.83 45.33
CA ALA A 237 11.69 -5.09 44.57
C ALA A 237 12.95 -4.83 45.41
N SER A 238 13.99 -5.63 45.19
CA SER A 238 15.24 -5.56 45.94
C SER A 238 16.10 -4.37 45.49
N TRP A 239 15.74 -3.14 45.81
CA TRP A 239 16.51 -1.95 45.41
C TRP A 239 17.89 -1.87 46.06
N ASN A 240 18.09 -2.52 47.22
CA ASN A 240 19.36 -2.53 47.95
C ASN A 240 20.54 -3.02 47.09
N VAL A 241 20.33 -4.01 46.21
CA VAL A 241 21.41 -4.50 45.32
C VAL A 241 21.94 -3.41 44.39
N VAL A 242 21.10 -2.41 44.05
CA VAL A 242 21.53 -1.25 43.26
C VAL A 242 22.39 -0.31 44.11
N TYR A 243 22.02 -0.07 45.37
CA TYR A 243 22.80 0.80 46.25
C TYR A 243 24.19 0.20 46.55
N ASP A 244 24.23 -1.12 46.74
CA ASP A 244 25.43 -1.89 47.12
C ASP A 244 26.43 -2.10 45.97
N ALA A 245 26.02 -1.92 44.71
CA ALA A 245 26.92 -2.10 43.57
C ALA A 245 28.06 -1.05 43.56
N SER A 246 29.26 -1.51 43.18
CA SER A 246 30.51 -0.73 43.29
C SER A 246 30.67 0.39 42.27
N ASP A 247 30.08 0.24 41.09
CA ASP A 247 30.27 1.13 39.95
C ASP A 247 28.94 1.50 39.28
N ILE A 248 28.95 2.61 38.55
CA ILE A 248 27.75 3.21 37.95
C ILE A 248 27.15 2.29 36.88
N ASP A 249 27.98 1.60 36.12
CA ASP A 249 27.51 0.73 35.03
C ASP A 249 26.76 -0.48 35.60
N SER A 250 27.29 -1.08 36.67
CA SER A 250 26.62 -2.13 37.43
C SER A 250 25.28 -1.66 38.03
N LYS A 251 25.23 -0.43 38.57
CA LYS A 251 23.98 0.16 39.09
C LYS A 251 22.93 0.30 38.00
N LEU A 252 23.32 0.84 36.84
CA LEU A 252 22.44 1.01 35.70
C LEU A 252 21.92 -0.33 35.18
N TYR A 253 22.80 -1.33 35.09
CA TYR A 253 22.45 -2.69 34.69
C TYR A 253 21.39 -3.30 35.63
N LEU A 254 21.59 -3.19 36.94
CA LEU A 254 20.66 -3.74 37.94
C LEU A 254 19.29 -3.03 37.91
N ILE A 255 19.26 -1.70 37.82
CA ILE A 255 18.00 -0.94 37.66
C ILE A 255 17.27 -1.41 36.39
N ASN A 256 17.98 -1.52 35.26
CA ASN A 256 17.37 -1.92 34.00
C ASN A 256 16.80 -3.34 34.08
N ASN A 257 17.48 -4.25 34.76
CA ASN A 257 16.97 -5.62 34.97
C ASN A 257 15.70 -5.64 35.83
N ILE A 258 15.71 -4.96 36.98
CA ILE A 258 14.52 -4.87 37.86
C ILE A 258 13.34 -4.28 37.09
N MET A 259 13.56 -3.18 36.37
CA MET A 259 12.53 -2.51 35.59
C MET A 259 12.02 -3.39 34.44
N THR A 260 12.90 -4.17 33.81
CA THR A 260 12.52 -5.10 32.73
C THR A 260 11.66 -6.26 33.23
N GLU A 261 11.99 -6.82 34.40
CA GLU A 261 11.20 -7.87 35.05
C GLU A 261 9.80 -7.38 35.42
N LEU A 262 9.72 -6.19 36.04
CA LEU A 262 8.44 -5.53 36.32
C LEU A 262 7.61 -5.33 35.04
N MET A 263 8.26 -4.94 33.94
CA MET A 263 7.57 -4.82 32.64
C MET A 263 7.08 -6.15 32.09
N ASN A 264 7.86 -7.22 32.22
CA ASN A 264 7.46 -8.54 31.74
C ASN A 264 6.20 -9.03 32.45
N LYS A 265 6.08 -8.74 33.75
CA LYS A 265 4.89 -9.05 34.55
C LYS A 265 3.70 -8.13 34.22
N HIS A 266 3.89 -6.82 34.29
CA HIS A 266 2.78 -5.84 34.28
C HIS A 266 2.40 -5.30 32.91
N ALA A 267 3.30 -5.36 31.94
CA ALA A 267 3.10 -4.86 30.58
C ALA A 267 3.62 -5.90 29.55
N PRO A 268 3.01 -7.10 29.49
CA PRO A 268 3.45 -8.16 28.60
C PRO A 268 3.33 -7.73 27.13
N PHE A 269 4.12 -8.35 26.27
CA PHE A 269 4.04 -8.13 24.84
C PHE A 269 2.72 -8.65 24.26
N LYS A 270 2.08 -7.83 23.43
CA LYS A 270 0.95 -8.20 22.60
C LYS A 270 1.33 -7.98 21.14
N THR A 271 0.99 -8.96 20.31
CA THR A 271 1.20 -8.91 18.86
C THR A 271 -0.13 -8.69 18.18
N PHE A 272 -0.18 -7.71 17.28
CA PHE A 272 -1.36 -7.46 16.46
C PHE A 272 -0.98 -7.16 15.01
N SER A 273 -1.88 -7.45 14.09
CA SER A 273 -1.79 -6.94 12.72
C SER A 273 -2.42 -5.55 12.68
N PRO A 274 -1.68 -4.50 12.30
CA PRO A 274 -2.26 -3.17 12.17
C PRO A 274 -3.42 -3.22 11.18
N LYS A 275 -4.56 -2.63 11.56
CA LYS A 275 -5.70 -2.49 10.66
C LYS A 275 -5.30 -1.60 9.48
N LYS A 276 -5.76 -1.93 8.28
CA LYS A 276 -5.59 -1.09 7.08
C LYS A 276 -6.08 0.32 7.42
N ILE A 277 -5.20 1.32 7.26
CA ILE A 277 -5.66 2.71 7.17
C ILE A 277 -6.34 2.80 5.81
N SER A 278 -7.67 2.74 5.81
CA SER A 278 -8.45 3.06 4.61
C SER A 278 -8.14 4.50 4.22
N GLN A 279 -8.25 4.83 2.93
CA GLN A 279 -8.14 6.24 2.55
C GLN A 279 -9.17 7.04 3.37
N PRO A 280 -8.84 8.21 3.91
CA PRO A 280 -9.70 8.88 4.90
C PRO A 280 -11.14 9.10 4.38
N TRP A 281 -11.29 9.31 3.07
CA TRP A 281 -12.57 9.52 2.39
C TRP A 281 -13.39 8.23 2.22
N MET A 282 -12.77 7.05 2.32
CA MET A 282 -13.48 5.77 2.25
C MET A 282 -14.07 5.40 3.61
N THR A 283 -15.21 6.03 3.90
CA THR A 283 -16.01 5.76 5.09
C THR A 283 -16.75 4.42 5.00
N ALA A 284 -17.14 3.89 6.17
CA ALA A 284 -17.97 2.69 6.23
C ALA A 284 -19.32 2.83 5.50
N SER A 285 -19.84 4.06 5.39
CA SER A 285 -21.06 4.35 4.61
C SER A 285 -20.84 4.10 3.13
N ILE A 286 -19.76 4.63 2.56
CA ILE A 286 -19.45 4.48 1.14
C ILE A 286 -19.13 3.02 0.81
N MET A 287 -18.40 2.30 1.66
CA MET A 287 -18.19 0.85 1.47
C MET A 287 -19.52 0.07 1.40
N LYS A 288 -20.50 0.39 2.25
CA LYS A 288 -21.85 -0.22 2.18
C LYS A 288 -22.56 0.12 0.87
N MET A 289 -22.39 1.35 0.38
CA MET A 289 -22.93 1.76 -0.90
C MET A 289 -22.30 0.97 -2.06
N ILE A 290 -20.98 0.80 -2.10
CA ILE A 290 -20.30 -0.01 -3.14
C ILE A 290 -20.84 -1.45 -3.13
N LYS A 291 -20.95 -2.09 -1.96
CA LYS A 291 -21.53 -3.44 -1.86
C LYS A 291 -22.97 -3.52 -2.37
N ARG A 292 -23.79 -2.50 -2.11
CA ARG A 292 -25.17 -2.43 -2.63
C ARG A 292 -25.19 -2.21 -4.14
N TRP A 293 -24.28 -1.40 -4.65
CA TRP A 293 -24.11 -1.18 -6.09
C TRP A 293 -23.78 -2.50 -6.81
N ASP A 294 -22.82 -3.29 -6.32
CA ASP A 294 -22.49 -4.60 -6.87
C ASP A 294 -23.70 -5.55 -6.84
N LYS A 295 -24.43 -5.61 -5.71
CA LYS A 295 -25.64 -6.43 -5.60
C LYS A 295 -26.73 -6.06 -6.62
N LEU A 296 -26.89 -4.78 -6.94
CA LEU A 296 -27.85 -4.34 -7.97
C LEU A 296 -27.43 -4.80 -9.37
N TRP A 297 -26.13 -4.80 -9.67
CA TRP A 297 -25.62 -5.35 -10.92
C TRP A 297 -25.88 -6.85 -11.03
N LEU A 298 -25.56 -7.59 -9.96
CA LEU A 298 -25.80 -9.02 -9.87
C LEU A 298 -27.30 -9.35 -10.05
N LYS A 299 -28.19 -8.56 -9.44
CA LYS A 299 -29.65 -8.67 -9.63
C LYS A 299 -30.06 -8.43 -11.09
N PHE A 300 -29.49 -7.41 -11.75
CA PHE A 300 -29.74 -7.17 -13.17
C PHE A 300 -29.25 -8.34 -14.04
N LYS A 301 -28.03 -8.84 -13.84
CA LYS A 301 -27.49 -9.98 -14.60
C LYS A 301 -28.34 -11.25 -14.46
N LYS A 302 -28.92 -11.49 -13.27
CA LYS A 302 -29.83 -12.61 -13.02
C LYS A 302 -31.19 -12.44 -13.69
N THR A 303 -31.76 -11.24 -13.67
CA THR A 303 -33.15 -10.99 -14.08
C THR A 303 -33.29 -10.48 -15.51
N GLN A 304 -32.24 -9.89 -16.08
CA GLN A 304 -32.22 -9.15 -17.34
C GLN A 304 -33.31 -8.05 -17.45
N CYS A 305 -33.85 -7.60 -16.31
CA CYS A 305 -34.93 -6.62 -16.26
C CYS A 305 -34.40 -5.19 -16.47
N PRO A 306 -34.96 -4.40 -17.41
CA PRO A 306 -34.54 -3.01 -17.65
C PRO A 306 -34.62 -2.11 -16.41
N ALA A 307 -35.63 -2.30 -15.55
CA ALA A 307 -35.79 -1.53 -14.32
C ALA A 307 -34.63 -1.76 -13.33
N HIS A 308 -34.08 -2.99 -13.27
CA HIS A 308 -32.90 -3.29 -12.45
C HIS A 308 -31.63 -2.68 -13.05
N LYS A 309 -31.51 -2.64 -14.39
CA LYS A 309 -30.40 -1.95 -15.08
C LYS A 309 -30.40 -0.46 -14.76
N GLU A 310 -31.57 0.16 -14.79
CA GLU A 310 -31.74 1.57 -14.47
C GLU A 310 -31.47 1.86 -12.99
N SER A 311 -31.98 1.02 -12.08
CA SER A 311 -31.67 1.09 -10.65
C SER A 311 -30.17 1.02 -10.38
N HIS A 312 -29.46 0.12 -11.06
CA HIS A 312 -28.00 0.02 -11.00
C HIS A 312 -27.32 1.29 -11.51
N ARG A 313 -27.75 1.84 -12.66
CA ARG A 313 -27.19 3.06 -13.26
C ARG A 313 -27.34 4.27 -12.34
N VAL A 314 -28.54 4.49 -11.80
CA VAL A 314 -28.83 5.61 -10.88
C VAL A 314 -28.00 5.47 -9.60
N PHE A 315 -27.95 4.28 -9.02
CA PHE A 315 -27.22 4.05 -7.78
C PHE A 315 -25.71 4.18 -7.98
N LYS A 316 -25.15 3.70 -9.11
CA LYS A 316 -23.76 3.91 -9.51
C LYS A 316 -23.38 5.39 -9.51
N ASN A 317 -24.20 6.23 -10.13
CA ASN A 317 -23.95 7.67 -10.20
C ASN A 317 -23.98 8.30 -8.81
N LYS A 318 -24.91 7.87 -7.94
CA LYS A 318 -24.96 8.32 -6.54
C LYS A 318 -23.69 7.95 -5.77
N VAL A 319 -23.22 6.70 -5.85
CA VAL A 319 -21.98 6.28 -5.19
C VAL A 319 -20.78 7.09 -5.66
N LYS A 320 -20.66 7.32 -6.97
CA LYS A 320 -19.59 8.16 -7.54
C LYS A 320 -19.62 9.59 -7.00
N GLN A 321 -20.79 10.18 -6.85
CA GLN A 321 -20.92 11.53 -6.28
C GLN A 321 -20.48 11.57 -4.81
N GLU A 322 -20.90 10.60 -4.00
CA GLU A 322 -20.49 10.53 -2.58
C GLU A 322 -18.98 10.35 -2.41
N ILE A 323 -18.35 9.51 -3.25
CA ILE A 323 -16.89 9.36 -3.27
C ILE A 323 -16.20 10.69 -3.60
N ARG A 324 -16.74 11.44 -4.55
CA ARG A 324 -16.18 12.75 -4.93
C ARG A 324 -16.29 13.74 -3.78
N ASN A 325 -17.48 13.86 -3.17
CA ASN A 325 -17.72 14.76 -2.05
C ASN A 325 -16.80 14.43 -0.85
N ALA A 326 -16.66 13.14 -0.52
CA ALA A 326 -15.82 12.72 0.60
C ALA A 326 -14.34 13.08 0.41
N ARG A 327 -13.84 13.09 -0.83
CA ARG A 327 -12.45 13.47 -1.15
C ARG A 327 -12.20 14.97 -1.05
N GLU A 328 -13.18 15.79 -1.40
CA GLU A 328 -13.07 17.25 -1.27
C GLU A 328 -13.01 17.67 0.20
N VAL A 329 -13.68 16.94 1.10
CA VAL A 329 -13.72 17.25 2.54
C VAL A 329 -12.42 16.91 3.28
N ASP A 330 -11.66 15.89 2.84
CA ASP A 330 -10.42 15.48 3.52
C ASP A 330 -9.21 16.40 3.28
N LEU A 331 -9.24 17.18 2.20
CA LEU A 331 -8.19 18.15 1.92
C LEU A 331 -8.48 19.42 2.72
N VAL A 332 -7.89 19.51 3.92
CA VAL A 332 -7.95 20.72 4.78
C VAL A 332 -7.41 21.96 4.07
N VAL A 333 -6.59 21.76 3.02
CA VAL A 333 -5.99 22.83 2.20
C VAL A 333 -6.12 22.43 0.73
N SER A 334 -6.51 23.39 -0.12
CA SER A 334 -6.54 23.21 -1.57
C SER A 334 -5.17 22.77 -2.09
N VAL A 335 -5.15 21.83 -3.04
CA VAL A 335 -3.90 21.37 -3.69
C VAL A 335 -3.16 22.53 -4.35
N ASP A 336 -3.89 23.53 -4.87
CA ASP A 336 -3.30 24.73 -5.47
C ASP A 336 -2.65 25.63 -4.43
N ASP A 337 -3.24 25.75 -3.24
CA ASP A 337 -2.67 26.53 -2.14
C ASP A 337 -1.43 25.85 -1.56
N LEU A 338 -1.45 24.51 -1.48
CA LEU A 338 -0.30 23.71 -1.06
C LEU A 338 0.87 23.84 -2.06
N ASN A 339 0.59 23.75 -3.35
CA ASN A 339 1.60 23.91 -4.39
C ASN A 339 2.18 25.32 -4.43
N LYS A 340 1.35 26.36 -4.25
CA LYS A 340 1.82 27.74 -4.09
C LYS A 340 2.73 27.89 -2.87
N HIS A 341 2.37 27.28 -1.73
CA HIS A 341 3.18 27.32 -0.53
C HIS A 341 4.57 26.71 -0.78
N TYR A 342 4.67 25.48 -1.29
CA TYR A 342 5.97 24.84 -1.48
C TYR A 342 6.79 25.43 -2.64
N ALA A 343 6.14 25.93 -3.70
CA ALA A 343 6.83 26.68 -4.74
C ALA A 343 7.41 28.00 -4.21
N SER A 344 6.73 28.66 -3.26
CA SER A 344 7.22 29.87 -2.60
C SER A 344 8.37 29.58 -1.64
N VAL A 345 8.36 28.44 -0.94
CA VAL A 345 9.42 28.02 0.00
C VAL A 345 10.68 27.57 -0.73
N ALA A 346 10.56 26.96 -1.91
CA ALA A 346 11.73 26.62 -2.76
C ALA A 346 12.43 27.86 -3.33
N SER A 347 11.81 29.04 -3.21
CA SER A 347 12.36 30.33 -3.63
C SER A 347 13.11 31.03 -2.49
N VAL A 348 14.01 30.34 -1.78
CA VAL A 348 15.00 31.03 -0.93
C VAL A 348 15.94 31.79 -1.89
N LYS A 349 15.63 33.07 -2.09
CA LYS A 349 16.22 33.90 -3.15
C LYS A 349 17.48 34.66 -2.72
N TYR A 350 17.97 34.51 -1.49
CA TYR A 350 19.03 35.40 -0.97
C TYR A 350 20.11 34.64 -0.17
N PRO A 351 21.25 34.30 -0.79
CA PRO A 351 22.44 33.80 -0.08
C PRO A 351 22.97 34.77 0.98
N ASN A 352 22.68 36.07 0.83
CA ASN A 352 23.19 37.12 1.72
C ASN A 352 22.52 37.12 3.11
N GLU A 353 21.30 36.60 3.25
CA GLU A 353 20.60 36.56 4.54
C GLU A 353 21.16 35.48 5.48
N ILE A 354 21.82 34.45 4.96
CA ILE A 354 22.47 33.42 5.78
C ILE A 354 23.71 34.01 6.49
N ALA A 355 24.46 34.88 5.81
CA ALA A 355 25.59 35.59 6.39
C ALA A 355 25.14 36.57 7.49
N ASP A 356 23.99 37.23 7.29
CA ASP A 356 23.39 38.14 8.27
C ASP A 356 22.78 37.39 9.47
N CYS A 357 22.23 36.20 9.28
CA CYS A 357 21.80 35.34 10.39
C CYS A 357 22.98 34.81 11.21
N ILE A 358 24.09 34.42 10.55
CA ILE A 358 25.30 33.95 11.25
C ILE A 358 25.97 35.11 12.00
N SER A 359 26.07 36.30 11.39
CA SER A 359 26.58 37.50 12.07
C SER A 359 25.64 37.94 13.20
N GLY A 360 24.33 37.83 13.02
CA GLY A 360 23.32 38.07 14.06
C GLY A 360 23.46 37.11 15.24
N TYR A 361 23.69 35.82 15.02
CA TYR A 361 23.95 34.85 16.10
C TYR A 361 25.27 35.11 16.82
N SER A 362 26.31 35.51 16.08
CA SER A 362 27.65 35.78 16.61
C SER A 362 27.71 37.09 17.40
N ASN A 363 26.91 38.09 17.01
CA ASN A 363 26.87 39.42 17.61
C ASN A 363 25.79 39.56 18.69
N ASN A 364 24.80 38.68 18.74
CA ASN A 364 23.78 38.61 19.80
C ASN A 364 24.03 37.50 20.83
N THR A 365 25.23 36.93 20.92
CA THR A 365 25.59 36.23 22.16
C THR A 365 25.61 37.28 23.27
N PRO A 366 24.69 37.23 24.25
CA PRO A 366 24.73 38.17 25.37
C PRO A 366 26.10 38.02 26.04
N GLU A 367 26.72 39.14 26.44
CA GLU A 367 27.84 39.10 27.37
C GLU A 367 27.38 38.29 28.59
N ARG A 368 27.82 37.04 28.70
CA ARG A 368 27.52 36.22 29.87
C ARG A 368 28.22 36.89 31.04
N ASP A 369 27.44 37.25 32.06
CA ASP A 369 27.96 37.75 33.32
C ASP A 369 29.09 36.82 33.79
N ILE A 370 30.20 37.37 34.25
CA ILE A 370 31.32 36.62 34.84
C ILE A 370 30.86 35.79 36.06
N ASN A 371 29.68 36.10 36.62
CA ASN A 371 29.00 35.32 37.66
C ASN A 371 28.15 34.15 37.15
N ASP A 372 27.98 33.99 35.83
CA ASP A 372 27.28 32.86 35.19
C ASP A 372 28.21 31.62 35.15
N LYS A 373 28.84 31.33 36.29
CA LYS A 373 29.73 30.20 36.47
C LYS A 373 28.88 28.94 36.59
N LEU A 374 29.33 27.86 35.95
CA LEU A 374 28.76 26.54 36.13
C LEU A 374 28.98 26.11 37.59
N HIS A 375 27.91 26.15 38.39
CA HIS A 375 27.93 25.73 39.79
C HIS A 375 27.33 24.34 39.92
N PHE A 376 28.08 23.43 40.54
CA PHE A 376 27.53 22.14 40.96
C PHE A 376 26.66 22.36 42.20
N LYS A 377 25.39 21.95 42.12
CA LYS A 377 24.49 21.86 43.28
C LYS A 377 24.16 20.40 43.56
N TYR A 378 23.83 20.08 44.80
CA TYR A 378 23.23 18.80 45.13
C TYR A 378 21.91 18.64 44.38
N VAL A 379 21.70 17.45 43.82
CA VAL A 379 20.46 17.10 43.11
C VAL A 379 19.48 16.53 44.12
N THR A 380 18.29 17.13 44.24
CA THR A 380 17.24 16.63 45.13
C THR A 380 16.30 15.65 44.41
N SER A 381 15.46 14.93 45.16
CA SER A 381 14.37 14.11 44.63
C SER A 381 13.41 14.92 43.74
N GLU A 382 13.17 16.18 44.09
CA GLU A 382 12.31 17.11 43.34
C GLU A 382 12.97 17.52 42.02
N ASP A 383 14.28 17.75 42.01
CA ASP A 383 15.05 18.04 40.79
C ASP A 383 14.95 16.85 39.81
N ILE A 384 15.14 15.62 40.31
CA ILE A 384 15.02 14.39 39.48
C ILE A 384 13.59 14.22 38.97
N SER A 385 12.61 14.36 39.85
CA SER A 385 11.19 14.24 39.50
C SER A 385 10.78 15.23 38.43
N SER A 386 11.22 16.49 38.56
CA SER A 386 10.96 17.56 37.60
C SER A 386 11.64 17.28 36.25
N ALA A 387 12.91 16.85 36.27
CA ALA A 387 13.65 16.49 35.06
C ALA A 387 12.97 15.36 34.28
N ILE A 388 12.60 14.26 34.94
CA ILE A 388 11.94 13.13 34.29
C ILE A 388 10.55 13.51 33.78
N LYS A 389 9.76 14.28 34.55
CA LYS A 389 8.44 14.76 34.14
C LYS A 389 8.51 15.67 32.91
N SER A 390 9.58 16.47 32.77
CA SER A 390 9.78 17.39 31.64
C SER A 390 9.97 16.68 30.28
N ILE A 391 10.35 15.40 30.28
CA ILE A 391 10.56 14.62 29.04
C ILE A 391 9.20 14.40 28.35
N LYS A 392 9.04 15.04 27.18
CA LYS A 392 7.83 14.97 26.33
C LYS A 392 7.85 13.80 25.33
N SER A 393 9.04 13.35 24.94
CA SER A 393 9.20 12.28 23.95
C SER A 393 8.82 10.92 24.54
N ASN A 394 8.14 10.09 23.75
CA ASN A 394 7.87 8.68 24.07
C ASN A 394 8.91 7.74 23.44
N ALA A 395 10.00 8.28 22.89
CA ALA A 395 11.10 7.48 22.36
C ALA A 395 11.68 6.60 23.47
N LYS A 396 12.08 5.39 23.09
CA LYS A 396 12.73 4.43 23.99
C LYS A 396 14.22 4.42 23.69
N GLY A 397 15.04 4.30 24.74
CA GLY A 397 16.46 4.11 24.60
C GLY A 397 16.82 2.69 24.16
N ILE A 398 18.12 2.39 24.18
CA ILE A 398 18.65 1.03 23.94
C ILE A 398 18.16 0.01 24.98
N ASP A 399 17.77 0.50 26.16
CA ASP A 399 17.16 -0.26 27.26
C ASP A 399 15.72 -0.72 26.98
N LEU A 400 15.08 -0.20 25.92
CA LEU A 400 13.68 -0.44 25.57
C LEU A 400 12.66 -0.06 26.67
N LEU A 401 13.09 0.69 27.69
CA LEU A 401 12.25 1.11 28.81
C LEU A 401 11.44 2.36 28.40
N PRO A 402 10.09 2.31 28.42
CA PRO A 402 9.28 3.47 28.13
C PRO A 402 9.33 4.46 29.29
N ILE A 403 9.52 5.74 28.97
CA ILE A 403 9.47 6.83 29.95
C ILE A 403 8.17 6.83 30.78
N LYS A 404 7.07 6.36 30.19
CA LYS A 404 5.77 6.20 30.88
C LYS A 404 5.87 5.30 32.10
N LEU A 405 6.64 4.21 32.02
CA LEU A 405 6.83 3.30 33.16
C LEU A 405 7.70 3.93 34.23
N ILE A 406 8.80 4.58 33.85
CA ILE A 406 9.69 5.26 34.79
C ILE A 406 8.87 6.29 35.59
N LYS A 407 8.03 7.07 34.90
CA LYS A 407 7.11 8.03 35.54
C LYS A 407 6.09 7.36 36.48
N LEU A 408 5.63 6.15 36.20
CA LEU A 408 4.71 5.40 37.06
C LEU A 408 5.40 4.90 38.33
N CYS A 409 6.63 4.40 38.23
CA CYS A 409 7.35 3.79 39.35
C CYS A 409 8.13 4.83 40.19
N MET A 410 8.33 6.03 39.66
CA MET A 410 9.03 7.15 40.32
C MET A 410 8.66 7.38 41.80
N PRO A 411 7.37 7.35 42.22
CA PRO A 411 7.01 7.60 43.62
C PRO A 411 7.65 6.64 44.61
N SER A 412 7.92 5.40 44.18
CA SER A 412 8.47 4.33 45.04
C SER A 412 9.98 4.12 44.82
N ILE A 413 10.55 4.64 43.73
CA ILE A 413 11.99 4.51 43.40
C ILE A 413 12.80 5.69 43.94
N LEU A 414 12.22 6.90 43.95
CA LEU A 414 12.91 8.06 44.52
C LEU A 414 13.00 7.89 46.05
N PRO A 415 14.16 8.19 46.67
CA PRO A 415 14.28 8.13 48.12
C PRO A 415 13.25 9.08 48.74
N ALA A 416 12.29 8.51 49.47
CA ALA A 416 11.40 9.28 50.31
C ALA A 416 12.23 9.85 51.47
N TYR A 417 12.42 11.16 51.50
CA TYR A 417 12.80 11.82 52.75
C TYR A 417 11.61 11.69 53.70
N PHE A 418 11.69 10.73 54.63
CA PHE A 418 10.88 10.75 55.85
C PHE A 418 11.58 11.59 56.91
#